data_AF-A0A1C6GW24-F1
#
_entry.id   AF-A0A1C6GW24-F1
#
_cell.length_a   1.000
_cell.length_b   1.000
_cell.length_c   1.000
_cell.angle_alpha   90.00
_cell.angle_beta   90.00
_cell.angle_gamma   90.00
#
_symmetry.space_group_name_H-M   'P 1'
#
loop_
_entity.id
_entity.type
_entity.pdbx_description
1 polymer ?
#
loop_
_entity_poly.entity_id
_entity_poly.type
_entity_poly.pdbx_seq_one_letter_code
_entity_poly.pdbx_strand_id
1 'polypeptide(L)'
;MSYVDKTYYTDIFKGNEIDDNDIDKLLRKASRHIDTLTFNRIKGLGFEKLTDFQKEIIKEVTCELAEFEYENAELIENVLSSYSINGISMNFGGSWNVQLVKGVAIPTELHETLKQTGLCSLSFRRV
;
A
#
# COMPACT_ATOMS: atom_id res chain seq x y z
N MET A 1 7.19 -10.53 -6.49
CA MET A 1 5.86 -11.16 -6.58
C MET A 1 4.85 -10.15 -6.11
N SER A 2 3.76 -9.97 -6.85
CA SER A 2 2.59 -9.20 -6.39
C SER A 2 1.76 -10.07 -5.44
N TYR A 3 0.98 -9.46 -4.53
CA TYR A 3 0.02 -10.16 -3.67
C TYR A 3 -1.30 -10.48 -4.38
N VAL A 4 -1.57 -9.77 -5.46
CA VAL A 4 -2.73 -9.91 -6.35
C VAL A 4 -2.26 -9.92 -7.79
N ASP A 5 -3.00 -10.59 -8.66
CA ASP A 5 -2.81 -10.54 -10.11
C ASP A 5 -3.92 -9.71 -10.75
N LYS A 6 -3.77 -9.50 -12.06
CA LYS A 6 -4.75 -8.78 -12.87
C LYS A 6 -6.16 -9.38 -12.77
N THR A 7 -6.28 -10.71 -12.75
CA THR A 7 -7.57 -11.40 -12.62
C THR A 7 -8.26 -11.07 -11.30
N TYR A 8 -7.53 -11.09 -10.18
CA TYR A 8 -8.08 -10.66 -8.90
C TYR A 8 -8.54 -9.20 -8.94
N TYR A 9 -7.71 -8.31 -9.51
CA TYR A 9 -8.03 -6.88 -9.63
C TYR A 9 -9.33 -6.64 -10.43
N THR A 10 -9.48 -7.26 -11.61
CA THR A 10 -10.66 -7.05 -12.47
C THR A 10 -11.90 -7.79 -11.99
N ASP A 11 -11.74 -9.05 -11.55
CA ASP A 11 -12.88 -9.95 -11.38
C ASP A 11 -13.37 -10.02 -9.94
N ILE A 12 -12.48 -9.83 -8.96
CA ILE A 12 -12.81 -9.94 -7.53
C ILE A 12 -12.88 -8.55 -6.91
N PHE A 13 -11.83 -7.75 -7.05
CA PHE A 13 -11.78 -6.38 -6.52
C PHE A 13 -12.66 -5.42 -7.32
N LYS A 14 -12.93 -5.72 -8.60
CA LYS A 14 -13.74 -4.89 -9.52
C LYS A 14 -13.13 -3.52 -9.79
N GLY A 15 -11.80 -3.43 -9.76
CA GLY A 15 -11.08 -2.20 -10.08
C GLY A 15 -11.16 -1.85 -11.57
N ASN A 16 -11.20 -0.56 -11.86
CA ASN A 16 -11.40 0.00 -13.19
C ASN A 16 -10.64 1.31 -13.43
N GLU A 17 -9.85 1.78 -12.47
CA GLU A 17 -9.11 3.04 -12.58
C GLU A 17 -7.79 2.88 -13.35
N ILE A 18 -7.15 1.71 -13.27
CA ILE A 18 -5.83 1.48 -13.88
C ILE A 18 -5.96 0.97 -15.32
N ASP A 19 -5.19 1.57 -16.23
CA ASP A 19 -5.06 1.10 -17.60
C ASP A 19 -4.56 -0.35 -17.68
N ASP A 20 -5.19 -1.16 -18.55
CA ASP A 20 -4.98 -2.61 -18.68
C ASP A 20 -3.52 -3.05 -18.86
N ASN A 21 -2.72 -2.18 -19.48
CA ASN A 21 -1.28 -2.38 -19.75
C ASN A 21 -0.39 -2.10 -18.53
N ASP A 22 -0.86 -1.32 -17.56
CA ASP A 22 -0.09 -0.92 -16.37
C ASP A 22 -0.49 -1.69 -15.10
N ILE A 23 -1.62 -2.43 -15.10
CA ILE A 23 -2.13 -3.19 -13.94
C ILE A 23 -1.04 -4.03 -13.27
N ASP A 24 -0.40 -4.95 -13.99
CA ASP A 24 0.59 -5.86 -13.38
C ASP A 24 1.79 -5.11 -12.77
N LYS A 25 2.21 -4.02 -13.43
CA LYS A 25 3.32 -3.18 -12.97
C LYS A 25 2.95 -2.42 -11.70
N LEU A 26 1.76 -1.85 -11.65
CA LEU A 26 1.27 -1.06 -10.51
C LEU A 26 0.94 -1.95 -9.31
N LEU A 27 0.27 -3.09 -9.51
CA LEU A 27 0.02 -4.08 -8.46
C LEU A 27 1.34 -4.60 -7.85
N ARG A 28 2.35 -4.84 -8.70
CA ARG A 28 3.69 -5.22 -8.23
C ARG A 28 4.35 -4.10 -7.42
N LYS A 29 4.20 -2.83 -7.82
CA LYS A 29 4.73 -1.68 -7.10
C LYS A 29 4.04 -1.52 -5.74
N ALA A 30 2.72 -1.50 -5.72
CA ALA A 30 1.91 -1.45 -4.50
C ALA A 30 2.26 -2.59 -3.54
N SER A 31 2.45 -3.81 -4.05
CA SER A 31 2.89 -4.95 -3.22
C SER A 31 4.25 -4.73 -2.53
N ARG A 32 5.19 -4.02 -3.18
CA ARG A 32 6.47 -3.64 -2.56
C ARG A 32 6.32 -2.54 -1.52
N HIS A 33 5.35 -1.66 -1.70
CA HIS A 33 5.00 -0.67 -0.69
C HIS A 33 4.33 -1.34 0.53
N ILE A 34 3.43 -2.30 0.32
CA ILE A 34 2.89 -3.15 1.39
C ILE A 34 4.01 -3.90 2.14
N ASP A 35 5.00 -4.45 1.43
CA ASP A 35 6.19 -5.03 2.06
C ASP A 35 6.88 -4.00 2.99
N THR A 36 7.04 -2.76 2.55
CA THR A 36 7.69 -1.69 3.32
C THR A 36 6.89 -1.27 4.56
N LEU A 37 5.58 -1.09 4.37
CA LEU A 37 4.61 -0.71 5.42
C LEU A 37 4.49 -1.81 6.49
N THR A 38 4.60 -3.08 6.09
CA THR A 38 4.58 -4.24 7.00
C THR A 38 5.95 -4.66 7.50
N PHE A 39 6.98 -3.83 7.36
CA PHE A 39 8.36 -4.12 7.81
C PHE A 39 8.92 -5.44 7.25
N ASN A 40 8.52 -5.80 6.03
CA ASN A 40 8.82 -7.06 5.36
C ASN A 40 8.36 -8.32 6.13
N ARG A 41 7.44 -8.20 7.10
CA ARG A 41 6.97 -9.34 7.90
C ARG A 41 6.26 -10.39 7.08
N ILE A 42 5.49 -9.98 6.07
CA ILE A 42 4.83 -10.91 5.16
C ILE A 42 5.86 -11.79 4.45
N LYS A 43 6.99 -11.20 4.01
CA LYS A 43 8.10 -11.94 3.38
C LYS A 43 8.81 -12.87 4.36
N GLY A 44 8.99 -12.45 5.62
CA GLY A 44 9.61 -13.28 6.66
C GLY A 44 8.74 -14.48 7.07
N LEU A 45 7.42 -14.28 7.18
CA LEU A 45 6.47 -15.35 7.54
C LEU A 45 6.16 -16.26 6.35
N GLY A 46 6.02 -15.67 5.16
CA GLY A 46 5.44 -16.28 3.97
C GLY A 46 3.94 -15.97 3.89
N PHE A 47 3.49 -15.44 2.75
CA PHE A 47 2.09 -15.04 2.54
C PHE A 47 1.10 -16.18 2.80
N GLU A 48 1.45 -17.40 2.41
CA GLU A 48 0.62 -18.59 2.62
C GLU A 48 0.34 -18.93 4.08
N LYS A 49 1.22 -18.51 5.01
CA LYS A 49 1.07 -18.77 6.45
C LYS A 49 0.23 -17.72 7.18
N LEU A 50 -0.21 -16.68 6.48
CA LEU A 50 -1.12 -15.68 7.04
C LEU A 50 -2.54 -16.25 7.15
N THR A 51 -3.33 -15.70 8.06
CA THR A 51 -4.76 -16.03 8.14
C THR A 51 -5.51 -15.53 6.91
N ASP A 52 -6.66 -16.12 6.60
CA ASP A 52 -7.47 -15.67 5.46
C ASP A 52 -7.86 -14.19 5.58
N PHE A 53 -8.21 -13.75 6.79
CA PHE A 53 -8.46 -12.34 7.10
C PHE A 53 -7.25 -11.44 6.78
N GLN A 54 -6.03 -11.85 7.15
CA GLN A 54 -4.83 -11.08 6.81
C GLN A 54 -4.58 -11.04 5.30
N LYS A 55 -4.76 -12.18 4.61
CA LYS A 55 -4.59 -12.28 3.16
C LYS A 55 -5.60 -11.39 2.43
N GLU A 56 -6.85 -11.40 2.85
CA GLU A 56 -7.93 -10.57 2.30
C GLU A 56 -7.59 -9.09 2.39
N ILE A 57 -7.27 -8.58 3.59
CA ILE A 57 -6.87 -7.19 3.79
C ILE A 57 -5.64 -6.83 2.94
N ILE A 58 -4.63 -7.70 2.90
CA ILE A 58 -3.42 -7.41 2.12
C ILE A 58 -3.76 -7.28 0.62
N LYS A 59 -4.64 -8.12 0.11
CA LYS A 59 -5.05 -8.09 -1.30
C LYS A 59 -5.85 -6.83 -1.62
N GLU A 60 -6.86 -6.52 -0.81
CA GLU A 60 -7.68 -5.31 -0.92
C GLU A 60 -6.83 -4.04 -0.88
N VAL A 61 -6.00 -3.89 0.15
CA VAL A 61 -5.12 -2.72 0.30
C VAL A 61 -4.10 -2.62 -0.84
N THR A 62 -3.64 -3.75 -1.40
CA THR A 62 -2.73 -3.71 -2.57
C THR A 62 -3.41 -3.12 -3.79
N CYS A 63 -4.68 -3.46 -4.05
CA CYS A 63 -5.45 -2.91 -5.16
C CYS A 63 -5.74 -1.43 -4.95
N GLU A 64 -6.30 -1.04 -3.80
CA GLU A 64 -6.62 0.37 -3.50
C GLU A 64 -5.38 1.27 -3.52
N LEU A 65 -4.25 0.78 -3.00
CA LEU A 65 -3.00 1.54 -3.03
C LEU A 65 -2.49 1.71 -4.47
N ALA A 66 -2.69 0.71 -5.34
CA ALA A 66 -2.31 0.81 -6.75
C ALA A 66 -3.16 1.85 -7.49
N GLU A 67 -4.47 1.90 -7.25
CA GLU A 67 -5.36 2.91 -7.84
C GLU A 67 -5.02 4.30 -7.32
N PHE A 68 -4.87 4.46 -6.01
CA PHE A 68 -4.47 5.73 -5.41
C PHE A 68 -3.15 6.25 -5.99
N GLU A 69 -2.13 5.40 -6.13
CA GLU A 69 -0.84 5.78 -6.70
C GLU A 69 -0.91 6.12 -8.19
N TYR A 70 -1.82 5.49 -8.92
CA TYR A 70 -2.03 5.76 -10.33
C TYR A 70 -2.70 7.13 -10.52
N GLU A 71 -3.82 7.37 -9.83
CA GLU A 71 -4.58 8.62 -9.92
C GLU A 71 -3.79 9.83 -9.40
N ASN A 72 -2.94 9.63 -8.39
CA ASN A 72 -2.25 10.70 -7.69
C ASN A 72 -0.74 10.75 -7.98
N ALA A 73 -0.28 10.14 -9.07
CA ALA A 73 1.15 9.99 -9.39
C ALA A 73 1.93 11.32 -9.32
N GLU A 74 1.43 12.37 -9.95
CA GLU A 74 2.07 13.70 -9.96
C GLU A 74 2.11 14.34 -8.57
N LEU A 75 1.03 14.23 -7.80
CA LEU A 75 0.95 14.77 -6.44
C LEU A 75 1.93 14.05 -5.51
N ILE A 76 2.02 12.72 -5.62
CA ILE A 76 2.94 11.91 -4.83
C ILE A 76 4.40 12.28 -5.17
N GLU A 77 4.73 12.45 -6.45
CA GLU A 77 6.09 12.85 -6.87
C GLU A 77 6.49 14.22 -6.30
N ASN A 78 5.59 15.20 -6.35
CA ASN A 78 5.81 16.53 -5.76
C ASN A 78 6.03 16.46 -4.24
N VAL A 79 5.38 15.53 -3.56
CA VAL A 79 5.47 15.37 -2.10
C VAL A 79 6.75 14.64 -1.70
N LEU A 80 7.14 13.60 -2.44
CA LEU A 80 8.38 12.86 -2.21
C LEU A 80 9.63 13.71 -2.53
N SER A 81 9.58 14.55 -3.57
CA SER A 81 10.66 15.49 -3.88
C SER A 81 10.82 16.54 -2.78
N SER A 82 9.72 17.06 -2.25
CA SER A 82 9.75 18.00 -1.11
C SER A 82 10.27 17.36 0.19
N TYR A 83 9.89 16.11 0.47
CA TYR A 83 10.39 15.35 1.64
C TYR A 83 11.91 15.15 1.59
N SER A 84 12.45 14.86 0.40
CA SER A 84 13.89 14.65 0.18
C SER A 84 14.73 15.91 0.43
N ILE A 85 14.14 17.10 0.32
CA ILE A 85 14.84 18.38 0.46
C ILE A 85 14.99 18.79 1.92
N ASN A 86 14.03 18.45 2.80
CA ASN A 86 14.01 19.00 4.16
C ASN A 86 13.79 18.00 5.31
N GLY A 87 13.46 16.73 5.05
CA GLY A 87 13.23 15.72 6.11
C GLY A 87 12.04 16.01 7.06
N ILE A 88 11.32 17.11 6.84
CA ILE A 88 10.16 17.54 7.62
C ILE A 88 8.90 16.99 6.93
N SER A 89 8.01 16.36 7.71
CA SER A 89 6.66 15.98 7.27
C SER A 89 5.88 17.23 6.84
N MET A 90 5.79 17.49 5.54
CA MET A 90 4.93 18.55 5.03
C MET A 90 3.48 18.08 5.07
N ASN A 91 2.65 18.83 5.79
CA ASN A 91 1.20 18.69 5.72
C ASN A 91 0.74 19.51 4.50
N PHE A 92 0.53 18.87 3.35
CA PHE A 92 0.01 19.57 2.17
C PHE A 92 -1.46 19.97 2.45
N GLY A 93 -1.77 21.23 2.18
CA GLY A 93 -2.91 21.99 2.72
C GLY A 93 -4.17 21.20 3.10
N GLY A 94 -4.47 21.17 4.39
CA GLY A 94 -5.80 21.05 5.04
C GLY A 94 -6.72 19.86 4.72
N SER A 95 -6.61 19.20 3.57
CA SER A 95 -7.61 18.28 3.02
C SER A 95 -7.02 17.01 2.42
N TRP A 96 -5.70 16.85 2.40
CA TRP A 96 -5.08 15.62 1.90
C TRP A 96 -4.80 14.65 3.05
N ASN A 97 -5.74 13.73 3.28
CA ASN A 97 -5.69 12.74 4.36
C ASN A 97 -4.74 11.57 4.01
N VAL A 98 -3.46 11.87 3.79
CA VAL A 98 -2.42 10.93 3.37
C VAL A 98 -1.26 10.94 4.36
N GLN A 99 -0.74 9.77 4.66
CA GLN A 99 0.42 9.56 5.51
C GLN A 99 1.64 9.22 4.66
N LEU A 100 2.79 9.78 5.04
CA LEU A 100 4.08 9.38 4.48
C LEU A 100 4.78 8.45 5.48
N VAL A 101 4.82 7.15 5.16
CA VAL A 101 5.39 6.12 6.03
C VAL A 101 6.58 5.48 5.32
N LYS A 102 7.80 5.76 5.79
CA LYS A 102 9.06 5.28 5.21
C LYS A 102 9.18 5.52 3.69
N GLY A 103 8.75 6.69 3.23
CA GLY A 103 8.79 7.07 1.81
C GLY A 103 7.64 6.50 0.97
N VAL A 104 6.67 5.80 1.57
CA VAL A 104 5.42 5.39 0.91
C VAL A 104 4.32 6.37 1.28
N ALA A 105 3.71 7.01 0.29
CA ALA A 105 2.50 7.80 0.47
C ALA A 105 1.28 6.86 0.43
N ILE A 106 0.45 6.90 1.47
CA ILE A 106 -0.74 6.04 1.61
C ILE A 106 -1.88 6.83 2.28
N PRO A 107 -3.14 6.73 1.83
CA PRO A 107 -4.27 7.31 2.54
C PRO A 107 -4.32 6.85 4.00
N THR A 108 -4.62 7.76 4.93
CA THR A 108 -4.64 7.45 6.37
C THR A 108 -5.56 6.29 6.69
N GLU A 109 -6.78 6.31 6.14
CA GLU A 109 -7.77 5.25 6.34
C GLU A 109 -7.27 3.91 5.81
N LEU A 110 -6.70 3.90 4.60
CA LEU A 110 -6.13 2.71 3.98
C LEU A 110 -5.00 2.10 4.83
N HIS A 111 -4.17 2.96 5.44
CA HIS A 111 -3.13 2.50 6.34
C HIS A 111 -3.70 1.95 7.66
N GLU A 112 -4.78 2.52 8.20
CA GLU A 112 -5.49 1.95 9.36
C GLU A 112 -6.08 0.57 9.04
N THR A 113 -6.64 0.38 7.85
CA THR A 113 -7.10 -0.94 7.37
C THR A 113 -5.94 -1.94 7.34
N LEU A 114 -4.80 -1.57 6.76
CA LEU A 114 -3.62 -2.45 6.74
C LEU A 114 -3.12 -2.80 8.16
N LYS A 115 -3.22 -1.88 9.13
CA LYS A 115 -2.81 -2.13 10.52
C LYS A 115 -3.65 -3.22 11.20
N GLN A 116 -4.88 -3.47 10.75
CA GLN A 116 -5.72 -4.55 11.29
C GLN A 116 -5.09 -5.93 11.12
N THR A 117 -4.17 -6.10 10.16
CA THR A 117 -3.39 -7.34 10.00
C THR A 117 -2.47 -7.64 11.19
N GLY A 118 -2.14 -6.64 12.01
CA GLY A 118 -1.14 -6.73 13.08
C GLY A 118 0.32 -6.72 12.59
N LEU A 119 0.56 -6.57 11.28
CA LEU A 119 1.89 -6.66 10.69
C LEU A 119 2.62 -5.30 10.58
N CYS A 120 1.92 -4.19 10.87
CA CYS A 120 2.43 -2.82 10.75
C CYS A 120 3.07 -2.26 12.04
N SER A 121 3.06 -3.00 13.15
CA SER A 121 3.58 -2.52 14.43
C SER A 121 4.94 -3.13 14.75
N LEU A 122 5.89 -2.35 15.30
CA LEU A 122 7.18 -2.90 15.75
C LEU A 122 7.05 -3.90 16.91
N SER A 123 6.00 -3.76 17.70
CA SER A 123 5.71 -4.61 18.85
C SER A 123 5.44 -6.05 18.42
N PHE A 124 6.31 -6.98 18.83
CA PHE A 124 6.08 -8.42 18.70
C PHE A 124 4.84 -8.78 19.54
N ARG A 125 3.71 -9.10 18.90
CA ARG A 125 2.65 -9.84 19.60
C ARG A 125 3.15 -11.28 19.75
N ARG A 126 3.54 -11.65 20.97
CA ARG A 126 3.66 -13.08 21.35
C ARG A 126 2.26 -13.67 21.19
N VAL A 127 2.13 -14.60 20.25
CA VAL A 127 1.07 -15.61 20.27
C VAL A 127 1.51 -16.71 21.20
#